data_AF-A0A102D6Y7-F1
#
_entry.id   AF-A0A102D6Y7-F1
#
_cell.length_a   1.000
_cell.length_b   1.000
_cell.length_c   1.000
_cell.angle_alpha   90.00
_cell.angle_beta   90.00
_cell.angle_gamma   90.00
#
_symmetry.space_group_name_H-M   'P 1'
#
loop_
_entity.id
_entity.type
_entity.pdbx_description
1 polymer ?
#
loop_
_entity_poly.entity_id
_entity_poly.type
_entity_poly.pdbx_seq_one_letter_code
_entity_poly.pdbx_strand_id
1 'polypeptide(L)'
;MNAIEGAKHLLDEAEHFLLHDIRKLRRAERLRAARAHGATDAPLTLGQKIADIVAETMGSWRFIIVQSVLLAVWIVLNITAYVRQWDPYPFILLNLALSFQAAYAAPFIMMSQNRQQDVDRKAAESDYKINIKAELEIELLHQKLDQLRESEVLNLSIAVAELTHLLHQTKDELTALRQSSGS
;
A
#
# COMPACT_ATOMS: atom_id res chain seq x y z
N MET A 1 29.12 -4.72 38.05
CA MET A 1 27.77 -4.94 37.48
C MET A 1 27.08 -3.59 37.23
N ASN A 2 27.72 -2.64 36.53
CA ASN A 2 27.19 -1.27 36.40
C ASN A 2 27.49 -0.61 35.03
N ALA A 3 28.57 -1.01 34.34
CA ALA A 3 28.91 -0.46 33.02
C ALA A 3 28.11 -1.09 31.86
N ILE A 4 27.85 -2.41 31.93
CA ILE A 4 27.13 -3.15 30.88
C ILE A 4 25.63 -2.80 30.89
N GLU A 5 25.05 -2.60 32.07
CA GLU A 5 23.66 -2.15 32.24
C GLU A 5 23.46 -0.72 31.74
N GLY A 6 24.41 0.18 32.01
CA GLY A 6 24.39 1.54 31.47
C GLY A 6 24.51 1.57 29.95
N ALA A 7 25.39 0.75 29.36
CA ALA A 7 25.53 0.66 27.90
C ALA A 7 24.26 0.09 27.24
N LYS A 8 23.62 -0.93 27.83
CA LYS A 8 22.33 -1.45 27.36
C LYS A 8 21.24 -0.40 27.41
N HIS A 9 21.12 0.34 28.50
CA HIS A 9 20.08 1.36 28.65
C HIS A 9 20.24 2.49 27.63
N LEU A 10 21.48 2.91 27.34
CA LEU A 10 21.76 3.92 26.32
C LEU A 10 21.45 3.43 24.90
N LEU A 11 21.69 2.14 24.63
CA LEU A 11 21.33 1.53 23.34
C LEU A 11 19.81 1.46 23.15
N ASP A 12 19.08 1.09 24.21
CA ASP A 12 17.62 0.97 24.22
C ASP A 12 16.95 2.36 24.05
N GLU A 13 17.51 3.39 24.69
CA GLU A 13 17.03 4.77 24.59
C GLU A 13 17.28 5.35 23.18
N ALA A 14 18.43 5.04 22.58
CA ALA A 14 18.75 5.41 21.20
C ALA A 14 17.87 4.68 20.17
N GLU A 15 17.60 3.38 20.36
CA GLU A 15 16.65 2.62 19.54
C GLU A 15 15.24 3.22 19.61
N HIS A 16 14.75 3.51 20.82
CA HIS A 16 13.44 4.09 21.02
C HIS A 16 13.30 5.47 20.37
N PHE A 17 14.34 6.29 20.43
CA PHE A 17 14.38 7.60 19.78
C PHE A 17 14.35 7.48 18.24
N LEU A 18 15.19 6.60 17.67
CA LEU A 18 15.24 6.37 16.22
C LEU A 18 13.93 5.80 15.68
N LEU A 19 13.34 4.83 16.39
CA LEU A 19 12.04 4.24 16.02
C LEU A 19 10.93 5.30 16.01
N HIS A 20 10.95 6.23 16.97
CA HIS A 20 9.97 7.30 17.04
C HIS A 20 10.12 8.31 15.90
N ASP A 21 11.35 8.69 15.54
CA ASP A 21 11.61 9.60 14.42
C ASP A 21 11.28 8.95 13.07
N ILE A 22 11.61 7.68 12.87
CA ILE A 22 11.22 6.93 11.66
C ILE A 22 9.69 6.90 11.53
N ARG A 23 8.94 6.68 12.64
CA ARG A 23 7.47 6.71 12.61
C ARG A 23 6.92 8.08 12.23
N LYS A 24 7.51 9.17 12.71
CA LYS A 24 7.12 10.54 12.36
C LYS A 24 7.39 10.83 10.88
N LEU A 25 8.56 10.46 10.38
CA LEU A 25 8.94 10.62 8.97
C LEU A 25 8.01 9.81 8.06
N ARG A 26 7.71 8.56 8.42
CA ARG A 26 6.77 7.70 7.68
C ARG A 26 5.35 8.27 7.65
N ARG A 27 4.87 8.87 8.75
CA ARG A 27 3.58 9.58 8.77
C ARG A 27 3.58 10.80 7.85
N ALA A 28 4.64 11.60 7.89
CA ALA A 28 4.78 12.79 7.03
C ALA A 28 4.84 12.41 5.54
N GLU A 29 5.56 11.35 5.18
CA GLU A 29 5.61 10.84 3.82
C GLU A 29 4.26 10.28 3.35
N ARG A 30 3.55 9.50 4.17
CA ARG A 30 2.20 9.03 3.84
C ARG A 30 1.23 10.18 3.58
N LEU A 31 1.30 11.24 4.37
CA LEU A 31 0.49 12.45 4.17
C LEU A 31 0.88 13.19 2.88
N ARG A 32 2.16 13.21 2.50
CA ARG A 32 2.62 13.78 1.22
C ARG A 32 2.16 12.94 0.03
N ALA A 33 2.25 11.62 0.11
CA ALA A 33 1.76 10.70 -0.91
C ALA A 33 0.24 10.82 -1.10
N ALA A 34 -0.52 10.87 -0.01
CA ALA A 34 -1.96 11.10 -0.05
C ALA A 34 -2.34 12.44 -0.70
N ARG A 35 -1.58 13.51 -0.40
CA ARG A 35 -1.77 14.82 -1.04
C ARG A 35 -1.39 14.83 -2.52
N ALA A 36 -0.33 14.13 -2.91
CA ALA A 36 0.08 14.01 -4.30
C ALA A 36 -0.99 13.29 -5.14
N HIS A 37 -1.62 12.24 -4.59
CA HIS A 37 -2.74 11.55 -5.22
C HIS A 37 -3.98 12.45 -5.40
N GLY A 38 -4.34 13.23 -4.39
CA GLY A 38 -5.49 14.16 -4.48
C GLY A 38 -5.27 15.37 -5.40
N ALA A 39 -4.01 15.72 -5.70
CA ALA A 39 -3.68 16.86 -6.56
C ALA A 39 -3.67 16.52 -8.07
N THR A 40 -3.68 15.23 -8.42
CA THR A 40 -3.72 14.75 -9.82
C THR A 40 -5.11 14.54 -10.39
N ASP A 41 -6.17 14.86 -9.64
CA ASP A 41 -7.53 14.86 -10.16
C ASP A 41 -7.75 16.10 -11.03
N ALA A 42 -7.36 15.98 -12.30
CA ALA A 42 -7.83 16.89 -13.34
C ALA A 42 -9.37 16.96 -13.29
N PRO A 43 -9.97 18.14 -13.55
CA PRO A 43 -11.43 18.29 -13.48
C PRO A 43 -12.09 17.27 -14.42
N LEU A 44 -12.88 16.37 -13.83
CA LEU A 44 -13.60 15.33 -14.54
C LEU A 44 -14.46 15.97 -15.64
N THR A 45 -14.22 15.54 -16.87
CA THR A 45 -15.06 15.93 -18.02
C THR A 45 -16.50 15.45 -17.79
N LEU A 46 -17.50 16.10 -18.40
CA LEU A 46 -18.91 15.70 -18.26
C LEU A 46 -19.13 14.24 -18.64
N GLY A 47 -18.45 13.74 -19.67
CA GLY A 47 -18.49 12.34 -20.06
C GLY A 47 -17.93 11.40 -18.99
N GLN A 48 -16.85 11.78 -18.31
CA GLN A 48 -16.28 11.00 -17.21
C GLN A 48 -17.20 10.98 -15.99
N LYS A 49 -17.86 12.09 -15.65
CA LYS A 49 -18.85 12.14 -14.55
C LYS A 49 -20.05 11.23 -14.81
N ILE A 50 -20.56 11.24 -16.06
CA ILE A 50 -21.67 10.36 -16.45
C ILE A 50 -21.20 8.90 -16.43
N ALA A 51 -20.00 8.60 -16.93
CA ALA A 51 -19.45 7.25 -16.88
C ALA A 51 -19.26 6.73 -15.45
N ASP A 52 -18.80 7.56 -14.52
CA ASP A 52 -18.61 7.19 -13.10
C ASP A 52 -19.98 6.91 -12.44
N ILE A 53 -21.01 7.74 -12.70
CA ILE A 53 -22.39 7.48 -12.24
C ILE A 53 -22.95 6.18 -12.84
N VAL A 54 -22.71 5.94 -14.13
CA VAL A 54 -23.17 4.73 -14.82
C VAL A 54 -22.44 3.49 -14.30
N ALA A 55 -21.14 3.59 -13.98
CA ALA A 55 -20.36 2.51 -13.37
C ALA A 55 -20.95 2.10 -12.00
N GLU A 56 -21.21 3.08 -11.15
CA GLU A 56 -21.78 2.86 -9.82
C GLU A 56 -23.21 2.30 -9.89
N THR A 57 -23.99 2.71 -10.88
CA THR A 57 -25.40 2.28 -11.02
C THR A 57 -25.55 0.93 -11.71
N MET A 58 -24.78 0.63 -12.76
CA MET A 58 -24.82 -0.66 -13.48
C MET A 58 -24.30 -1.83 -12.63
N GLY A 59 -23.41 -1.57 -11.67
CA GLY A 59 -22.90 -2.60 -10.74
C GLY A 59 -23.81 -2.90 -9.54
N SER A 60 -24.91 -2.17 -9.37
CA SER A 60 -25.76 -2.27 -8.19
C SER A 60 -26.95 -3.23 -8.40
N TRP A 61 -27.17 -4.11 -7.43
CA TRP A 61 -28.36 -4.97 -7.36
C TRP A 61 -29.69 -4.19 -7.47
N ARG A 62 -29.69 -2.91 -7.05
CA ARG A 62 -30.86 -2.03 -7.13
C ARG A 62 -31.28 -1.73 -8.57
N PHE A 63 -30.32 -1.60 -9.50
CA PHE A 63 -30.60 -1.32 -10.91
C PHE A 63 -31.33 -2.48 -11.58
N ILE A 64 -30.86 -3.71 -11.36
CA ILE A 64 -31.48 -4.94 -11.87
C ILE A 64 -32.93 -5.06 -11.38
N ILE A 65 -33.18 -4.76 -10.11
CA ILE A 65 -34.53 -4.81 -9.51
C ILE A 65 -35.45 -3.77 -10.15
N VAL A 66 -35.02 -2.51 -10.26
CA VAL A 66 -35.82 -1.43 -10.88
C VAL A 66 -36.13 -1.76 -12.34
N GLN A 67 -35.13 -2.21 -13.11
CA GLN A 67 -35.30 -2.59 -14.50
C GLN A 67 -36.30 -3.75 -14.66
N SER A 68 -36.21 -4.75 -13.79
CA SER A 68 -37.12 -5.91 -13.79
C SER A 68 -38.55 -5.52 -13.43
N VAL A 69 -38.73 -4.64 -12.43
CA VAL A 69 -40.05 -4.13 -12.05
C VAL A 69 -40.66 -3.29 -13.16
N LEU A 70 -39.88 -2.42 -13.81
CA LEU A 70 -40.36 -1.61 -14.94
C LEU A 70 -40.82 -2.50 -16.10
N LEU A 71 -40.04 -3.53 -16.42
CA LEU A 71 -40.38 -4.51 -17.47
C LEU A 71 -41.65 -5.30 -17.09
N ALA A 72 -41.78 -5.74 -15.83
CA ALA A 72 -42.99 -6.41 -15.33
C ALA A 72 -44.23 -5.50 -15.39
N VAL A 73 -44.11 -4.24 -14.96
CA VAL A 73 -45.19 -3.24 -15.04
C VAL A 73 -45.58 -3.00 -16.50
N TRP A 74 -44.62 -2.92 -17.41
CA TRP A 74 -44.89 -2.74 -18.84
C TRP A 74 -45.63 -3.92 -19.44
N ILE A 75 -45.24 -5.16 -19.08
CA ILE A 75 -45.94 -6.39 -19.49
C ILE A 75 -47.39 -6.36 -18.97
N VAL A 76 -47.60 -6.04 -17.69
CA VAL A 76 -48.94 -5.97 -17.08
C VAL A 76 -49.80 -4.89 -17.74
N LEU A 77 -49.23 -3.71 -18.01
CA LEU A 77 -49.93 -2.60 -18.66
C LEU A 77 -50.30 -2.96 -20.11
N ASN A 78 -49.43 -3.67 -20.82
CA ASN A 78 -49.69 -4.13 -22.19
C ASN A 78 -50.81 -5.20 -22.24
N ILE A 79 -50.81 -6.16 -21.30
CA ILE A 79 -51.88 -7.16 -21.15
C ILE A 79 -53.22 -6.48 -20.79
N THR A 80 -53.21 -5.46 -19.94
CA THR A 80 -54.42 -4.74 -19.51
C THR A 80 -54.93 -3.77 -20.59
N ALA A 81 -54.04 -3.22 -21.42
CA ALA A 81 -54.36 -2.35 -22.56
C ALA A 81 -54.89 -3.11 -23.80
N TYR A 82 -55.07 -4.44 -23.71
CA TYR A 82 -55.67 -5.28 -24.74
C TYR A 82 -57.10 -4.83 -25.17
N VAL A 83 -57.76 -3.98 -24.37
CA VAL A 83 -59.06 -3.37 -24.69
C VAL A 83 -58.97 -2.31 -25.81
N ARG A 84 -57.78 -1.80 -26.15
CA ARG A 84 -57.59 -0.71 -27.15
C ARG A 84 -56.66 -1.05 -28.34
N GLN A 85 -56.23 -2.31 -28.51
CA GLN A 85 -55.38 -2.78 -29.63
C GLN A 85 -54.12 -1.93 -29.91
N TRP A 86 -53.53 -1.30 -28.89
CA TRP A 86 -52.42 -0.36 -29.11
C TRP A 86 -51.11 -1.05 -29.52
N ASP A 87 -50.97 -2.37 -29.27
CA ASP A 87 -49.80 -3.17 -29.68
C ASP A 87 -50.16 -4.67 -29.83
N PRO A 88 -50.62 -5.14 -31.02
CA PRO A 88 -50.94 -6.55 -31.27
C PRO A 88 -49.69 -7.45 -31.28
N TYR A 89 -49.87 -8.75 -31.04
CA TYR A 89 -48.80 -9.75 -31.12
C TYR A 89 -48.07 -9.67 -32.48
N PRO A 90 -46.74 -9.49 -32.56
CA PRO A 90 -45.70 -9.73 -31.55
C PRO A 90 -45.02 -8.42 -31.09
N PHE A 91 -45.52 -7.79 -30.01
CA PHE A 91 -44.94 -6.64 -29.26
C PHE A 91 -43.76 -5.90 -29.93
N ILE A 92 -43.97 -5.28 -31.09
CA ILE A 92 -42.86 -4.85 -31.95
C ILE A 92 -42.14 -3.64 -31.36
N LEU A 93 -42.90 -2.78 -30.65
CA LEU A 93 -42.37 -1.62 -29.96
C LEU A 93 -41.54 -2.01 -28.73
N LEU A 94 -41.96 -3.04 -27.99
CA LEU A 94 -41.18 -3.56 -26.86
C LEU A 94 -39.85 -4.16 -27.34
N ASN A 95 -39.90 -4.95 -28.41
CA ASN A 95 -38.70 -5.55 -28.97
C ASN A 95 -37.73 -4.49 -29.51
N LEU A 96 -38.26 -3.46 -30.19
CA LEU A 96 -37.46 -2.32 -30.65
C LEU A 96 -36.83 -1.56 -29.49
N ALA A 97 -37.60 -1.28 -28.42
CA ALA A 97 -37.10 -0.59 -27.24
C ALA A 97 -36.01 -1.38 -26.51
N LEU A 98 -36.20 -2.69 -26.32
CA LEU A 98 -35.20 -3.56 -25.70
C LEU A 98 -33.94 -3.68 -26.55
N SER A 99 -34.09 -3.78 -27.88
CA SER A 99 -32.96 -3.82 -28.81
C SER A 99 -32.14 -2.53 -28.75
N PHE A 100 -32.82 -1.37 -28.72
CA PHE A 100 -32.16 -0.08 -28.56
C PHE A 100 -31.48 0.06 -27.19
N GLN A 101 -32.15 -0.38 -26.11
CA GLN A 101 -31.59 -0.37 -24.76
C GLN A 101 -30.29 -1.20 -24.70
N ALA A 102 -30.29 -2.41 -25.27
CA ALA A 102 -29.11 -3.27 -25.31
C ALA A 102 -27.98 -2.66 -26.15
N ALA A 103 -28.31 -2.05 -27.30
CA ALA A 103 -27.35 -1.41 -28.18
C ALA A 103 -26.59 -0.25 -27.50
N TYR A 104 -27.25 0.53 -26.64
CA TYR A 104 -26.60 1.61 -25.88
C TYR A 104 -25.92 1.11 -24.61
N ALA A 105 -26.41 0.02 -24.00
CA ALA A 105 -25.80 -0.53 -22.79
C ALA A 105 -24.34 -0.96 -23.03
N ALA A 106 -24.04 -1.62 -24.15
CA ALA A 106 -22.69 -2.14 -24.41
C ALA A 106 -21.60 -1.04 -24.49
N PRO A 107 -21.76 0.06 -25.26
CA PRO A 107 -20.82 1.18 -25.25
C PRO A 107 -20.66 1.84 -23.89
N PHE A 108 -21.75 2.02 -23.13
CA PHE A 108 -21.68 2.61 -21.80
C PHE A 108 -20.90 1.72 -20.81
N ILE A 109 -21.16 0.41 -20.84
CA ILE A 109 -20.39 -0.56 -20.06
C ILE A 109 -18.92 -0.53 -20.46
N MET A 110 -18.62 -0.51 -21.76
CA MET A 110 -17.23 -0.46 -22.26
C MET A 110 -16.51 0.83 -21.87
N MET A 111 -17.18 1.99 -21.92
CA MET A 111 -16.61 3.26 -21.48
C MET A 111 -16.36 3.28 -19.96
N SER A 112 -17.29 2.75 -19.17
CA SER A 112 -17.13 2.58 -17.72
C SER A 112 -15.98 1.65 -17.38
N GLN A 113 -15.85 0.52 -18.10
CA GLN A 113 -14.75 -0.43 -17.93
C GLN A 113 -13.39 0.19 -18.29
N ASN A 114 -13.27 0.85 -19.46
CA ASN A 114 -12.03 1.53 -19.85
C ASN A 114 -11.59 2.56 -18.80
N ARG A 115 -12.55 3.30 -18.24
CA ARG A 115 -12.31 4.28 -17.17
C ARG A 115 -11.81 3.61 -15.88
N GLN A 116 -12.46 2.52 -15.46
CA GLN A 116 -12.03 1.77 -14.26
C GLN A 116 -10.63 1.19 -14.46
N GLN A 117 -10.35 0.62 -15.63
CA GLN A 117 -9.03 0.09 -15.98
C GLN A 117 -7.94 1.17 -15.96
N ASP A 118 -8.24 2.39 -16.42
CA ASP A 118 -7.30 3.50 -16.35
C ASP A 118 -6.99 3.93 -14.91
N VAL A 119 -8.00 3.94 -14.03
CA VAL A 119 -7.82 4.22 -12.60
C VAL A 119 -6.98 3.12 -11.96
N ASP A 120 -7.34 1.85 -12.18
CA ASP A 120 -6.64 0.70 -11.63
C ASP A 120 -5.17 0.65 -12.11
N ARG A 121 -4.93 0.96 -13.39
CA ARG A 121 -3.57 1.07 -13.95
C ARG A 121 -2.75 2.15 -13.25
N LYS A 122 -3.31 3.35 -13.05
CA LYS A 122 -2.60 4.44 -12.35
C LYS A 122 -2.31 4.09 -10.89
N ALA A 123 -3.24 3.43 -10.21
CA ALA A 123 -3.04 2.92 -8.86
C ALA A 123 -1.89 1.90 -8.83
N ALA A 124 -1.90 0.92 -9.74
CA ALA A 124 -0.85 -0.08 -9.84
C ALA A 124 0.52 0.52 -10.17
N GLU A 125 0.61 1.52 -11.06
CA GLU A 125 1.87 2.23 -11.35
C GLU A 125 2.41 2.97 -10.12
N SER A 126 1.53 3.57 -9.32
CA SER A 126 1.91 4.24 -8.08
C SER A 126 2.42 3.25 -7.04
N ASP A 127 1.67 2.16 -6.83
CA ASP A 127 2.02 1.09 -5.91
C ASP A 127 3.37 0.45 -6.29
N TYR A 128 3.60 0.25 -7.59
CA TYR A 128 4.88 -0.26 -8.09
C TYR A 128 6.04 0.68 -7.73
N LYS A 129 5.90 2.00 -7.96
CA LYS A 129 6.94 2.98 -7.61
C LYS A 129 7.21 3.02 -6.11
N ILE A 130 6.17 2.94 -5.30
CA ILE A 130 6.30 2.87 -3.83
C ILE A 130 7.06 1.60 -3.43
N ASN A 131 6.75 0.46 -4.05
CA ASN A 131 7.41 -0.80 -3.75
C ASN A 131 8.91 -0.76 -4.08
N ILE A 132 9.28 -0.25 -5.27
CA ILE A 132 10.70 -0.08 -5.65
C ILE A 132 11.43 0.86 -4.68
N LYS A 133 10.79 1.97 -4.28
CA LYS A 133 11.39 2.89 -3.30
C LYS A 133 11.60 2.19 -1.94
N ALA A 134 10.62 1.41 -1.49
CA ALA A 134 10.72 0.66 -0.24
C ALA A 134 11.82 -0.41 -0.29
N GLU A 135 11.97 -1.10 -1.42
CA GLU A 135 13.04 -2.07 -1.64
C GLU A 135 14.43 -1.41 -1.52
N LEU A 136 14.64 -0.27 -2.19
CA LEU A 136 15.88 0.49 -2.09
C LEU A 136 16.16 1.00 -0.66
N GLU A 137 15.14 1.49 0.05
CA GLU A 137 15.28 1.91 1.44
C GLU A 137 15.68 0.75 2.35
N ILE A 138 15.14 -0.46 2.12
CA ILE A 138 15.51 -1.67 2.87
C ILE A 138 16.96 -2.08 2.58
N GLU A 139 17.39 -2.03 1.32
CA GLU A 139 18.77 -2.33 0.92
C GLU A 139 19.76 -1.36 1.58
N LEU A 140 19.47 -0.06 1.55
CA LEU A 140 20.29 0.95 2.21
C LEU A 140 20.35 0.75 3.73
N LEU A 141 19.24 0.33 4.35
CA LEU A 141 19.22 -0.01 5.78
C LEU A 141 20.08 -1.22 6.09
N HIS A 142 20.05 -2.27 5.26
CA HIS A 142 20.92 -3.45 5.41
C HIS A 142 22.39 -3.05 5.30
N GLN A 143 22.76 -2.27 4.29
CA GLN A 143 24.13 -1.83 4.11
C GLN A 143 24.64 -1.02 5.32
N LYS A 144 23.82 -0.12 5.87
CA LYS A 144 24.17 0.64 7.08
C LYS A 144 24.29 -0.26 8.30
N LEU A 145 23.41 -1.25 8.45
CA LEU A 145 23.47 -2.21 9.54
C LEU A 145 24.74 -3.07 9.48
N ASP A 146 25.12 -3.52 8.29
CA ASP A 146 26.34 -4.29 8.08
C ASP A 146 27.59 -3.47 8.40
N GLN A 147 27.63 -2.19 7.97
CA GLN A 147 28.71 -1.26 8.33
C GLN A 147 28.83 -1.04 9.84
N LEU A 148 27.69 -0.85 10.53
CA LEU A 148 27.67 -0.69 11.98
C LEU A 148 28.17 -1.97 12.68
N ARG A 149 27.72 -3.15 12.24
CA ARG A 149 28.19 -4.43 12.77
C ARG A 149 29.68 -4.64 12.56
N GLU A 150 30.20 -4.32 11.38
CA GLU A 150 31.63 -4.45 11.09
C GLU A 150 32.45 -3.55 12.01
N SER A 151 32.03 -2.29 12.20
CA SER A 151 32.68 -1.38 13.15
C SER A 151 32.61 -1.90 14.60
N GLU A 152 31.50 -2.48 15.02
CA GLU A 152 31.35 -3.04 16.37
C GLU A 152 32.25 -4.26 16.58
N VAL A 153 32.32 -5.17 15.60
CA VAL A 153 33.21 -6.34 15.62
C VAL A 153 34.69 -5.92 15.68
N LEU A 154 35.08 -4.91 14.91
CA LEU A 154 36.45 -4.36 14.97
C LEU A 154 36.77 -3.79 16.35
N ASN A 155 35.85 -3.00 16.93
CA ASN A 155 36.03 -2.43 18.27
C ASN A 155 36.16 -3.54 19.35
N LEU A 156 35.32 -4.59 19.28
CA LEU A 156 35.42 -5.73 20.18
C LEU A 156 36.74 -6.48 20.02
N SER A 157 37.20 -6.69 18.78
CA SER A 157 38.46 -7.37 18.50
C SER A 157 39.65 -6.62 19.09
N ILE A 158 39.68 -5.29 18.93
CA ILE A 158 40.72 -4.43 19.52
C ILE A 158 40.68 -4.51 21.05
N ALA A 159 39.50 -4.41 21.66
CA ALA A 159 39.36 -4.49 23.11
C ALA A 159 39.83 -5.86 23.67
N VAL A 160 39.53 -6.96 22.98
CA VAL A 160 40.00 -8.30 23.35
C VAL A 160 41.52 -8.41 23.21
N ALA A 161 42.10 -7.89 22.14
CA ALA A 161 43.55 -7.89 21.94
C ALA A 161 44.28 -7.11 23.04
N GLU A 162 43.76 -5.95 23.42
CA GLU A 162 44.31 -5.10 24.48
C GLU A 162 44.22 -5.77 25.86
N LEU A 163 43.08 -6.37 26.20
CA LEU A 163 42.93 -7.16 27.43
C LEU A 163 43.88 -8.36 27.46
N THR A 164 44.07 -9.03 26.32
CA THR A 164 44.99 -10.17 26.21
C THR A 164 46.43 -9.72 26.45
N HIS A 165 46.83 -8.57 25.91
CA HIS A 165 48.16 -7.99 26.11
C HIS A 165 48.40 -7.63 27.59
N LEU A 166 47.44 -6.96 28.24
CA LEU A 166 47.52 -6.60 29.66
C LEU A 166 47.60 -7.84 30.57
N LEU A 167 46.85 -8.90 30.25
CA LEU A 167 46.94 -10.17 30.98
C LEU A 167 48.32 -10.83 30.85
N HIS A 168 48.94 -10.77 29.67
CA HIS A 168 50.29 -11.30 29.49
C HIS A 168 51.31 -10.49 30.29
N GLN A 169 51.25 -9.16 30.18
CA GLN A 169 52.16 -8.26 30.88
C GLN A 169 52.08 -8.45 32.41
N THR A 170 50.87 -8.45 32.97
CA THR A 170 50.66 -8.65 34.42
C THR A 170 51.13 -10.03 34.88
N LYS A 171 50.95 -11.07 34.05
CA LYS A 171 51.47 -12.41 34.34
C LYS A 171 53.00 -12.42 34.37
N ASP A 172 53.64 -11.78 33.39
CA ASP A 172 55.10 -11.69 33.28
C ASP A 172 55.71 -10.93 34.47
N GLU A 173 55.10 -9.81 34.86
CA GLU A 173 55.46 -9.03 36.06
C GLU A 173 55.32 -9.87 37.34
N LEU A 174 54.24 -10.64 37.50
CA LEU A 174 54.03 -11.50 38.65
C LEU A 174 55.08 -12.62 38.73
N THR A 175 55.47 -13.21 37.60
CA THR A 175 56.54 -14.20 37.54
C THR A 175 57.92 -13.63 37.84
N ALA A 176 58.21 -12.40 37.39
CA ALA A 176 59.45 -11.71 37.71
C ALA A 176 59.54 -11.38 39.22
N LEU A 177 58.46 -10.89 39.82
CA LEU A 177 58.39 -10.63 41.26
C LEU A 177 58.58 -11.91 42.08
N ARG A 178 57.95 -13.02 41.67
CA ARG A 178 58.11 -14.33 42.32
C ARG A 178 59.55 -14.85 42.26
N GLN A 179 60.27 -14.60 41.16
CA GLN A 179 61.68 -14.98 41.06
C GLN A 179 62.59 -14.10 41.94
N SER A 180 62.30 -12.80 42.07
CA SER A 180 63.08 -11.88 42.92
C SER A 180 62.87 -12.07 44.43
N SER A 181 61.72 -12.59 44.85
CA SER A 181 61.41 -12.83 46.27
C SER A 181 61.83 -14.22 46.77
N GLY A 182 62.33 -15.09 45.89
CA GLY A 182 62.74 -16.47 46.20
C GLY A 182 64.25 -16.69 46.30
N SER A 183 65.06 -15.62 46.15
CA SER A 183 66.52 -15.57 46.34
C SER A 183 66.86 -14.81 47.62
#